data_AF-A0A503AKU3-F1
#
_entry.id   AF-A0A503AKU3-F1
#
_cell.length_a   1.000
_cell.length_b   1.000
_cell.length_c   1.000
_cell.angle_alpha   90.00
_cell.angle_beta   90.00
_cell.angle_gamma   90.00
#
_symmetry.space_group_name_H-M   'P 1'
#
loop_
_entity.id
_entity.type
_entity.pdbx_description
1 polymer ?
#
loop_
_entity_poly.entity_id
_entity_poly.type
_entity_poly.pdbx_seq_one_letter_code
_entity_poly.pdbx_strand_id
1 'polypeptide(L)'
;MTVSINNTIIAPNTPSELPVSPGAGVYSTSLNDTVSNAFKRSLQPLGAIKPKGNDKHLSTLLENSKAVFKVTTNTVAMHLLSPEWRNLLFKQVDSLLELEEWHEDDKPIISGSSLTFVRMLIFLKARRPGLAATSDGNLVATWTTGDNRLTIICKPNDWIRWVVSTKTDAGCETAAGQTKIVRLPMVLEAYSPQQWFSDGGR
;
A
#
# COMPACT_ATOMS: atom_id res chain seq x y z
N MET A 1 -48.02 53.18 -37.93
CA MET A 1 -48.09 53.38 -36.47
C MET A 1 -46.82 52.82 -35.86
N THR A 2 -45.97 53.73 -35.38
CA THR A 2 -44.71 53.48 -34.69
C THR A 2 -45.01 53.07 -33.25
N VAL A 3 -44.46 51.96 -32.77
CA VAL A 3 -44.47 51.63 -31.33
C VAL A 3 -43.06 51.25 -30.89
N SER A 4 -42.67 51.89 -29.80
CA SER A 4 -41.35 52.02 -29.22
C SER A 4 -40.84 50.73 -28.57
N ILE A 5 -39.53 50.56 -28.61
CA ILE A 5 -38.74 49.46 -28.04
C ILE A 5 -38.52 49.75 -26.55
N ASN A 6 -38.92 48.85 -25.65
CA ASN A 6 -38.48 48.84 -24.26
C ASN A 6 -37.36 47.81 -24.10
N ASN A 7 -36.15 48.31 -23.84
CA ASN A 7 -34.98 47.51 -23.47
C ASN A 7 -35.09 47.08 -22.01
N THR A 8 -35.25 45.77 -21.77
CA THR A 8 -34.93 45.16 -20.47
C THR A 8 -33.62 44.40 -20.60
N ILE A 9 -32.55 44.99 -20.07
CA ILE A 9 -31.25 44.36 -19.91
C ILE A 9 -31.34 43.42 -18.70
N ILE A 10 -31.33 42.11 -18.94
CA ILE A 10 -31.12 41.09 -17.91
C ILE A 10 -29.61 40.89 -17.81
N ALA A 11 -29.01 41.29 -16.69
CA ALA A 11 -27.61 41.05 -16.39
C ALA A 11 -27.34 39.53 -16.23
N PRO A 12 -26.22 39.00 -16.74
CA PRO A 12 -25.82 37.63 -16.46
C PRO A 12 -25.35 37.49 -15.01
N ASN A 13 -25.87 36.44 -14.36
CA ASN A 13 -25.54 36.02 -13.01
C ASN A 13 -24.04 35.87 -12.80
N THR A 14 -23.59 36.43 -11.68
CA THR A 14 -22.29 36.25 -11.02
C THR A 14 -21.90 34.77 -10.95
N PRO A 15 -20.64 34.38 -11.25
CA PRO A 15 -20.19 33.02 -10.98
C PRO A 15 -20.07 32.84 -9.46
N SER A 16 -20.78 31.84 -8.93
CA SER A 16 -20.61 31.38 -7.56
C SER A 16 -19.21 30.80 -7.39
N GLU A 17 -18.34 31.50 -6.67
CA GLU A 17 -17.12 30.93 -6.12
C GLU A 17 -17.51 29.86 -5.09
N LEU A 18 -17.22 28.59 -5.41
CA LEU A 18 -17.22 27.52 -4.43
C LEU A 18 -16.03 27.75 -3.48
N PRO A 19 -16.21 27.69 -2.14
CA PRO A 19 -15.10 27.74 -1.22
C PRO A 19 -14.21 26.51 -1.40
N VAL A 20 -12.98 26.73 -1.85
CA VAL A 20 -11.93 25.72 -1.92
C VAL A 20 -11.62 25.27 -0.50
N SER A 21 -11.99 24.04 -0.15
CA SER A 21 -11.69 23.45 1.17
C SER A 21 -10.17 23.25 1.32
N PRO A 22 -9.51 23.94 2.28
CA PRO A 22 -8.10 23.73 2.56
C PRO A 22 -8.00 22.59 3.58
N GLY A 23 -7.95 21.34 3.13
CA GLY A 23 -8.00 20.22 4.09
C GLY A 23 -7.20 18.97 3.73
N ALA A 24 -7.22 18.50 2.48
CA ALA A 24 -6.76 17.13 2.21
C ALA A 24 -5.23 16.94 2.21
N GLY A 25 -4.44 17.99 1.98
CA GLY A 25 -2.98 17.89 1.83
C GLY A 25 -2.19 17.89 3.15
N VAL A 26 -2.72 18.51 4.20
CA VAL A 26 -1.96 18.78 5.45
C VAL A 26 -1.97 17.58 6.40
N TYR A 27 -3.04 16.78 6.40
CA TYR A 27 -3.12 15.58 7.24
C TYR A 27 -2.22 14.43 6.74
N SER A 28 -2.00 14.33 5.44
CA SER A 28 -1.17 13.26 4.83
C SER A 28 0.32 13.46 5.11
N THR A 29 0.82 14.68 5.01
CA THR A 29 2.20 15.03 5.37
C THR A 29 2.46 14.90 6.86
N SER A 30 1.54 15.40 7.71
CA SER A 30 1.66 15.30 9.18
C SER A 30 1.75 13.85 9.69
N LEU A 31 0.98 12.92 9.11
CA LEU A 31 1.07 11.48 9.43
C LEU A 31 2.38 10.84 8.93
N ASN A 32 2.82 11.19 7.72
CA ASN A 32 4.11 10.74 7.18
C ASN A 32 5.28 11.22 8.06
N ASP A 33 5.23 12.47 8.52
CA ASP A 33 6.26 13.10 9.34
C ASP A 33 6.26 12.52 10.76
N THR A 34 5.09 12.29 11.35
CA THR A 34 4.97 11.74 12.71
C THR A 34 5.44 10.28 12.75
N VAL A 35 5.05 9.47 11.76
CA VAL A 35 5.54 8.09 11.62
C VAL A 35 7.04 8.08 11.33
N SER A 36 7.53 8.94 10.43
CA SER A 36 8.97 9.06 10.13
C SER A 36 9.79 9.53 11.33
N ASN A 37 9.25 10.39 12.18
CA ASN A 37 9.94 10.91 13.36
C ASN A 37 9.91 9.92 14.53
N ALA A 38 8.81 9.20 14.73
CA ALA A 38 8.77 8.07 15.67
C ALA A 38 9.76 6.96 15.25
N PHE A 39 9.87 6.71 13.94
CA PHE A 39 10.80 5.76 13.35
C PHE A 39 12.28 6.18 13.52
N LYS A 40 12.61 7.47 13.30
CA LYS A 40 13.96 8.01 13.55
C LYS A 40 14.41 7.88 15.01
N ARG A 41 13.49 7.99 15.97
CA ARG A 41 13.80 7.82 17.40
C ARG A 41 14.04 6.35 17.79
N SER A 42 13.43 5.40 17.09
CA SER A 42 13.59 3.96 17.33
C SER A 42 14.91 3.38 16.80
N LEU A 43 15.65 4.13 15.98
CA LEU A 43 16.86 3.65 15.27
C LEU A 43 18.15 4.34 15.72
N GLN A 44 18.22 4.87 16.95
CA GLN A 44 19.53 5.26 17.49
C GLN A 44 20.41 4.00 17.60
N PRO A 45 21.66 4.03 17.11
CA PRO A 45 22.50 2.85 17.08
C PRO A 45 22.94 2.51 18.52
N LEU A 46 22.38 1.43 19.05
CA LEU A 46 22.97 0.72 20.20
C LEU A 46 24.36 0.24 19.76
N GLY A 47 25.39 0.99 20.17
CA GLY A 47 26.80 0.59 20.26
C GLY A 47 27.39 -0.18 19.08
N ALA A 48 28.42 0.38 18.45
CA ALA A 48 29.21 -0.33 17.44
C ALA A 48 29.84 -1.61 18.03
N ILE A 49 29.21 -2.77 17.78
CA ILE A 49 29.77 -4.09 18.05
C ILE A 49 30.36 -4.60 16.72
N LYS A 50 31.68 -4.83 16.69
CA LYS A 50 32.35 -5.51 15.57
C LYS A 50 31.67 -6.86 15.30
N PRO A 51 31.21 -7.16 14.08
CA PRO A 51 30.53 -8.42 13.81
C PRO A 51 31.54 -9.57 13.73
N LYS A 52 31.33 -10.56 14.60
CA LYS A 52 31.86 -11.92 14.44
C LYS A 52 30.63 -12.77 14.07
N GLY A 53 30.54 -13.17 12.79
CA GLY A 53 29.46 -14.00 12.23
C GLY A 53 28.41 -13.20 11.45
N ASN A 54 28.34 -13.41 10.13
CA ASN A 54 27.38 -12.77 9.21
C ASN A 54 25.92 -13.03 9.63
N ASP A 55 25.67 -14.23 10.15
CA ASP A 55 24.34 -14.72 10.57
C ASP A 55 23.70 -13.86 11.65
N LYS A 56 24.50 -13.35 12.60
CA LYS A 56 24.00 -12.51 13.69
C LYS A 56 23.52 -11.15 13.19
N HIS A 57 24.19 -10.60 12.17
CA HIS A 57 23.81 -9.33 11.58
C HIS A 57 22.51 -9.46 10.78
N LEU A 58 22.41 -10.48 9.91
CA LEU A 58 21.21 -10.73 9.12
C LEU A 58 20.00 -11.02 10.03
N SER A 59 20.15 -11.89 11.04
CA SER A 59 19.11 -12.16 12.03
C SER A 59 18.60 -10.89 12.70
N THR A 60 19.52 -10.01 13.13
CA THR A 60 19.16 -8.72 13.74
C THR A 60 18.37 -7.84 12.75
N LEU A 61 18.76 -7.82 11.48
CA LEU A 61 18.06 -7.06 10.45
C LEU A 61 16.65 -7.59 10.17
N LEU A 62 16.47 -8.91 10.09
CA LEU A 62 15.17 -9.55 9.88
C LEU A 62 14.23 -9.30 11.06
N GLU A 63 14.72 -9.44 12.29
CA GLU A 63 13.95 -9.13 13.50
C GLU A 63 13.53 -7.65 13.56
N ASN A 64 14.45 -6.74 13.22
CA ASN A 64 14.12 -5.33 13.10
C ASN A 64 13.05 -5.09 12.02
N SER A 65 13.13 -5.79 10.88
CA SER A 65 12.13 -5.68 9.81
C SER A 65 10.75 -6.17 10.26
N LYS A 66 10.66 -7.30 10.97
CA LYS A 66 9.43 -7.80 11.60
C LYS A 66 8.83 -6.76 12.55
N ALA A 67 9.65 -6.23 13.44
CA ALA A 67 9.21 -5.23 14.43
C ALA A 67 8.68 -3.97 13.74
N VAL A 68 9.41 -3.45 12.75
CA VAL A 68 9.01 -2.27 11.96
C VAL A 68 7.68 -2.51 11.25
N PHE A 69 7.49 -3.68 10.64
CA PHE A 69 6.24 -4.02 9.98
C PHE A 69 5.06 -4.05 10.96
N LYS A 70 5.23 -4.72 12.11
CA LYS A 70 4.20 -4.84 13.15
C LYS A 70 3.82 -3.47 13.74
N VAL A 71 4.82 -2.64 14.05
CA VAL A 71 4.60 -1.27 14.53
C VAL A 71 3.85 -0.45 13.47
N THR A 72 4.32 -0.45 12.22
CA THR A 72 3.67 0.30 11.12
C THR A 72 2.22 -0.12 10.93
N THR A 73 1.95 -1.43 10.95
CA THR A 73 0.59 -1.97 10.84
C THR A 73 -0.28 -1.52 12.00
N ASN A 74 0.23 -1.58 13.23
CA ASN A 74 -0.52 -1.13 14.40
C ASN A 74 -0.74 0.38 14.43
N THR A 75 0.19 1.20 13.90
CA THR A 75 0.01 2.65 13.82
C THR A 75 -1.01 3.05 12.77
N VAL A 76 -1.01 2.40 11.61
CA VAL A 76 -1.85 2.81 10.46
C VAL A 76 -3.21 2.10 10.46
N ALA A 77 -3.29 0.88 10.96
CA ALA A 77 -4.43 -0.01 10.77
C ALA A 77 -5.17 -0.39 12.05
N MET A 78 -4.88 0.25 13.20
CA MET A 78 -5.40 -0.15 14.52
C MET A 78 -6.91 -0.37 14.54
N HIS A 79 -7.66 0.48 13.83
CA HIS A 79 -9.12 0.47 13.79
C HIS A 79 -9.69 0.04 12.43
N LEU A 80 -8.84 -0.25 11.45
CA LEU A 80 -9.25 -0.53 10.07
C LEU A 80 -9.09 -2.01 9.71
N LEU A 81 -8.29 -2.75 10.48
CA LEU A 81 -8.14 -4.20 10.38
C LEU A 81 -8.48 -4.84 11.72
N SER A 82 -9.32 -5.89 11.69
CA SER A 82 -9.69 -6.61 12.91
C SER A 82 -8.45 -7.23 13.59
N PRO A 83 -8.48 -7.43 14.92
CA PRO A 83 -7.36 -8.05 15.63
C PRO A 83 -6.97 -9.42 15.07
N GLU A 84 -7.95 -10.26 14.73
CA GLU A 84 -7.74 -11.57 14.14
C GLU A 84 -7.02 -11.47 12.79
N TRP A 85 -7.48 -10.56 11.93
CA TRP A 85 -6.87 -10.33 10.62
C TRP A 85 -5.41 -9.89 10.75
N ARG A 86 -5.11 -8.96 11.68
CA ARG A 86 -3.74 -8.51 11.95
C ARG A 86 -2.84 -9.64 12.48
N ASN A 87 -3.35 -10.46 13.38
CA ASN A 87 -2.60 -11.60 13.92
C ASN A 87 -2.23 -12.60 12.81
N LEU A 88 -3.16 -12.87 11.90
CA LEU A 88 -2.92 -13.71 10.74
C LEU A 88 -1.89 -13.10 9.78
N LEU A 89 -1.94 -11.79 9.54
CA LEU A 89 -0.93 -11.08 8.76
C LEU A 89 0.46 -11.17 9.43
N PHE A 90 0.53 -10.97 10.75
CA PHE A 90 1.79 -11.03 11.50
C PHE A 90 2.42 -12.43 11.45
N LYS A 91 1.61 -13.49 11.55
CA LYS A 91 2.10 -14.86 11.36
C LYS A 91 2.71 -15.07 9.97
N GLN A 92 2.11 -14.53 8.92
CA GLN A 92 2.67 -14.60 7.57
C GLN A 92 4.00 -13.85 7.46
N VAL A 93 4.12 -12.69 8.09
CA VAL A 93 5.36 -11.90 8.09
C VAL A 93 6.45 -12.58 8.92
N ASP A 94 6.09 -13.18 10.04
CA ASP A 94 7.05 -13.91 10.89
C ASP A 94 7.63 -15.11 10.15
N SER A 95 6.80 -15.87 9.43
CA SER A 95 7.23 -16.96 8.55
C SER A 95 8.04 -16.45 7.36
N LEU A 96 7.61 -15.34 6.71
CA LEU A 96 8.33 -14.76 5.57
C LEU A 96 9.75 -14.29 5.92
N LEU A 97 10.01 -13.95 7.19
CA LEU A 97 11.29 -13.41 7.67
C LEU A 97 12.02 -14.40 8.59
N GLU A 98 11.83 -15.71 8.36
CA GLU A 98 12.56 -16.79 9.02
C GLU A 98 14.00 -16.85 8.49
N LEU A 99 15.01 -16.93 9.36
CA LEU A 99 16.40 -16.72 9.00
C LEU A 99 16.91 -17.78 8.01
N GLU A 100 16.43 -19.01 8.17
CA GLU A 100 16.80 -20.20 7.42
C GLU A 100 16.38 -20.14 5.94
N GLU A 101 15.42 -19.28 5.60
CA GLU A 101 14.90 -19.13 4.24
C GLU A 101 15.57 -17.97 3.45
N TRP A 102 16.47 -17.21 4.08
CA TRP A 102 17.04 -15.98 3.49
C TRP A 102 18.48 -16.17 3.05
N HIS A 103 18.81 -15.64 1.86
CA HIS A 103 20.19 -15.53 1.42
C HIS A 103 20.86 -14.29 1.99
N GLU A 104 22.18 -14.34 2.16
CA GLU A 104 22.98 -13.24 2.70
C GLU A 104 22.91 -11.96 1.84
N ASP A 105 22.66 -12.11 0.53
CA ASP A 105 22.54 -11.01 -0.43
C ASP A 105 21.14 -10.38 -0.46
N ASP A 106 20.14 -11.02 0.15
CA ASP A 106 18.77 -10.51 0.17
C ASP A 106 18.62 -9.38 1.19
N LYS A 107 17.91 -8.32 0.77
CA LYS A 107 17.62 -7.19 1.65
C LYS A 107 16.32 -7.45 2.42
N PRO A 108 16.32 -7.30 3.75
CA PRO A 108 15.10 -7.35 4.55
C PRO A 108 14.05 -6.37 4.04
N ILE A 109 12.79 -6.60 4.41
CA ILE A 109 11.69 -5.72 4.02
C ILE A 109 11.95 -4.29 4.50
N ILE A 110 11.92 -3.34 3.57
CA ILE A 110 12.15 -1.93 3.85
C ILE A 110 10.86 -1.26 4.34
N SER A 111 11.00 -0.31 5.28
CA SER A 111 9.86 0.36 5.92
C SER A 111 8.92 1.06 4.93
N GLY A 112 9.46 1.72 3.91
CA GLY A 112 8.65 2.40 2.88
C GLY A 112 7.77 1.44 2.07
N SER A 113 8.23 0.20 1.87
CA SER A 113 7.44 -0.85 1.25
C SER A 113 6.33 -1.35 2.20
N SER A 114 6.64 -1.56 3.48
CA SER A 114 5.66 -1.95 4.50
C SER A 114 4.53 -0.93 4.62
N LEU A 115 4.87 0.37 4.65
CA LEU A 115 3.88 1.43 4.72
C LEU A 115 2.96 1.45 3.50
N THR A 116 3.53 1.33 2.30
CA THR A 116 2.80 1.22 1.03
C THR A 116 1.86 0.02 1.04
N PHE A 117 2.35 -1.15 1.48
CA PHE A 117 1.56 -2.37 1.58
C PHE A 117 0.36 -2.21 2.52
N VAL A 118 0.57 -1.71 3.74
CA VAL A 118 -0.52 -1.51 4.72
C VAL A 118 -1.55 -0.50 4.21
N ARG A 119 -1.09 0.62 3.62
CA ARG A 119 -1.97 1.61 3.00
C ARG A 119 -2.79 1.02 1.86
N MET A 120 -2.17 0.22 1.01
CA MET A 120 -2.84 -0.46 -0.10
C MET A 120 -3.95 -1.39 0.41
N LEU A 121 -3.68 -2.22 1.42
CA LEU A 121 -4.69 -3.11 2.01
C LEU A 121 -5.91 -2.35 2.54
N ILE A 122 -5.67 -1.22 3.21
CA ILE A 122 -6.73 -0.39 3.77
C ILE A 122 -7.52 0.29 2.65
N PHE A 123 -6.81 0.97 1.74
CA PHE A 123 -7.39 1.77 0.66
C PHE A 123 -8.22 0.92 -0.29
N LEU A 124 -7.68 -0.22 -0.73
CA LEU A 124 -8.37 -1.13 -1.65
C LEU A 124 -9.40 -2.00 -0.95
N LYS A 125 -9.49 -1.96 0.38
CA LYS A 125 -10.26 -2.94 1.17
C LYS A 125 -9.89 -4.39 0.85
N ALA A 126 -8.62 -4.63 0.52
CA ALA A 126 -8.19 -5.90 -0.03
C ALA A 126 -8.40 -7.09 0.93
N ARG A 127 -8.72 -8.25 0.36
CA ARG A 127 -8.64 -9.54 1.06
C ARG A 127 -7.21 -9.79 1.54
N ARG A 128 -7.02 -10.71 2.49
CA ARG A 128 -5.68 -11.09 2.93
C ARG A 128 -4.89 -11.74 1.77
N PRO A 129 -3.77 -11.14 1.34
CA PRO A 129 -2.94 -11.73 0.30
C PRO A 129 -2.02 -12.84 0.86
N GLY A 130 -1.48 -13.65 -0.04
CA GLY A 130 -0.19 -14.31 0.19
C GLY A 130 0.94 -13.27 0.14
N LEU A 131 1.99 -13.47 0.93
CA LEU A 131 3.12 -12.55 1.01
C LEU A 131 4.38 -13.18 0.45
N ALA A 132 5.22 -12.34 -0.16
CA ALA A 132 6.60 -12.64 -0.47
C ALA A 132 7.44 -11.35 -0.36
N ALA A 133 8.76 -11.47 -0.47
CA ALA A 133 9.67 -10.35 -0.57
C ALA A 133 10.51 -10.47 -1.85
N THR A 134 10.83 -9.33 -2.46
CA THR A 134 11.88 -9.28 -3.49
C THR A 134 13.25 -9.25 -2.83
N SER A 135 14.31 -9.65 -3.53
CA SER A 135 15.71 -9.49 -3.07
C SER A 135 16.08 -8.04 -2.71
N ASP A 136 15.39 -7.05 -3.27
CA ASP A 136 15.55 -5.64 -2.92
C ASP A 136 14.75 -5.17 -1.68
N GLY A 137 14.10 -6.08 -0.96
CA GLY A 137 13.35 -5.76 0.26
C GLY A 137 11.96 -5.13 0.02
N ASN A 138 11.40 -5.25 -1.18
CA ASN A 138 10.02 -4.84 -1.45
C ASN A 138 9.05 -5.98 -1.11
N LEU A 139 7.96 -5.66 -0.44
CA LEU A 139 6.85 -6.58 -0.18
C LEU A 139 6.07 -6.87 -1.44
N VAL A 140 5.77 -8.15 -1.62
CA VAL A 140 4.93 -8.66 -2.70
C VAL A 140 3.65 -9.22 -2.10
N ALA A 141 2.52 -8.78 -2.62
CA ALA A 141 1.19 -9.25 -2.27
C ALA A 141 0.61 -10.03 -3.44
N THR A 142 0.11 -11.24 -3.19
CA THR A 142 -0.51 -12.08 -4.22
C THR A 142 -1.92 -12.47 -3.80
N TRP A 143 -2.87 -12.38 -4.73
CA TRP A 143 -4.21 -12.92 -4.61
C TRP A 143 -4.47 -13.90 -5.73
N THR A 144 -5.16 -14.99 -5.40
CA THR A 144 -5.62 -16.00 -6.36
C THR A 144 -7.11 -16.22 -6.15
N THR A 145 -7.89 -16.27 -7.23
CA THR A 145 -9.33 -16.55 -7.21
C THR A 145 -9.67 -17.41 -8.41
N GLY A 146 -9.88 -18.71 -8.19
CA GLY A 146 -9.94 -19.68 -9.28
C GLY A 146 -8.64 -19.65 -10.09
N ASP A 147 -8.78 -19.50 -11.40
CA ASP A 147 -7.66 -19.39 -12.35
C ASP A 147 -7.09 -17.97 -12.47
N ASN A 148 -7.66 -16.98 -11.77
CA ASN A 148 -7.25 -15.59 -11.84
C ASN A 148 -6.24 -15.24 -10.75
N ARG A 149 -5.18 -14.52 -11.11
CA ARG A 149 -4.10 -14.13 -10.20
C ARG A 149 -3.78 -12.65 -10.33
N LEU A 150 -3.59 -11.99 -9.20
CA LEU A 150 -3.06 -10.63 -9.10
C LEU A 150 -1.82 -10.65 -8.20
N THR A 151 -0.70 -10.12 -8.70
CA THR A 151 0.54 -9.95 -7.94
C THR A 151 0.90 -8.47 -7.94
N ILE A 152 1.17 -7.91 -6.76
CA ILE A 152 1.55 -6.50 -6.59
C ILE A 152 2.84 -6.42 -5.79
N ILE A 153 3.84 -5.72 -6.32
CA ILE A 153 5.06 -5.32 -5.61
C ILE A 153 4.85 -3.91 -5.07
N CYS A 154 4.92 -3.76 -3.75
CA CYS A 154 4.82 -2.48 -3.06
C CYS A 154 6.18 -1.79 -3.04
N LYS A 155 6.26 -0.55 -3.52
CA LYS A 155 7.48 0.26 -3.51
C LYS A 155 7.29 1.50 -2.66
N PRO A 156 8.36 2.13 -2.14
CA PRO A 156 8.23 3.36 -1.36
C PRO A 156 7.41 4.46 -2.05
N ASN A 157 6.77 5.31 -1.24
CA ASN A 157 5.95 6.43 -1.67
C ASN A 157 4.69 6.02 -2.44
N ASP A 158 4.00 4.95 -2.03
CA ASP A 158 2.72 4.51 -2.62
C ASP A 158 2.80 4.10 -4.10
N TRP A 159 4.01 3.82 -4.59
CA TRP A 159 4.23 3.25 -5.91
C TRP A 159 4.05 1.74 -5.87
N ILE A 160 3.45 1.19 -6.91
CA ILE A 160 3.26 -0.25 -7.05
C ILE A 160 3.59 -0.71 -8.46
N ARG A 161 4.15 -1.91 -8.58
CA ARG A 161 4.15 -2.67 -9.83
C ARG A 161 3.15 -3.80 -9.70
N TRP A 162 2.41 -4.08 -10.75
CA TRP A 162 1.36 -5.10 -10.72
C TRP A 162 1.44 -5.97 -11.96
N VAL A 163 1.04 -7.22 -11.79
CA VAL A 163 0.85 -8.21 -12.85
C VAL A 163 -0.48 -8.91 -12.57
N VAL A 164 -1.32 -8.99 -13.58
CA VAL A 164 -2.60 -9.69 -13.53
C VAL A 164 -2.61 -10.78 -14.59
N SER A 165 -3.17 -11.93 -14.24
CA SER A 165 -3.45 -13.03 -15.14
C SER A 165 -4.92 -13.41 -14.94
N THR A 166 -5.72 -13.36 -16.00
CA THR A 166 -7.16 -13.69 -15.94
C THR A 166 -7.54 -14.65 -17.03
N LYS A 167 -8.33 -15.67 -16.69
CA LYS A 167 -8.90 -16.58 -17.67
C LYS A 167 -10.22 -16.00 -18.20
N THR A 168 -10.32 -15.94 -19.52
CA THR A 168 -11.49 -15.51 -20.29
C THR A 168 -11.93 -16.65 -21.21
N ASP A 169 -13.07 -16.49 -21.88
CA ASP A 169 -13.55 -17.46 -22.88
C ASP A 169 -12.57 -17.61 -24.06
N ALA A 170 -11.75 -16.60 -24.32
CA ALA A 170 -10.74 -16.59 -25.37
C ALA A 170 -9.37 -17.17 -24.92
N GLY A 171 -9.22 -17.52 -23.65
CA GLY A 171 -7.98 -18.09 -23.09
C GLY A 171 -7.44 -17.30 -21.89
N CYS A 172 -6.14 -17.37 -21.65
CA CYS A 172 -5.49 -16.63 -20.56
C CYS A 172 -4.99 -15.27 -21.06
N GLU A 173 -5.46 -14.20 -20.43
CA GLU A 173 -4.95 -12.85 -20.66
C GLU A 173 -4.02 -12.44 -19.53
N THR A 174 -2.97 -11.70 -19.86
CA THR A 174 -2.00 -11.18 -18.89
C THR A 174 -1.72 -9.71 -19.18
N ALA A 175 -1.66 -8.90 -18.13
CA ALA A 175 -1.23 -7.52 -18.21
C ALA A 175 -0.35 -7.15 -17.02
N ALA A 176 0.49 -6.13 -17.21
CA ALA A 176 1.37 -5.63 -16.17
C ALA A 176 1.54 -4.12 -16.30
N GLY A 177 1.88 -3.48 -15.19
CA GLY A 177 2.13 -2.05 -15.19
C GLY A 177 2.71 -1.53 -13.88
N GLN A 178 2.91 -0.20 -13.85
CA GLN A 178 3.33 0.52 -12.66
C GLN A 178 2.44 1.74 -12.47
N THR A 179 1.96 1.95 -11.25
CA THR A 179 1.09 3.09 -10.93
C THR A 179 1.16 3.45 -9.45
N LYS A 180 0.43 4.47 -9.03
CA LYS A 180 0.18 4.76 -7.61
C LYS A 180 -0.99 3.94 -7.09
N ILE A 181 -1.00 3.59 -5.80
CA ILE A 181 -2.11 2.87 -5.15
C ILE A 181 -3.48 3.47 -5.52
N VAL A 182 -3.60 4.80 -5.50
CA VAL A 182 -4.85 5.53 -5.77
C VAL A 182 -5.42 5.31 -7.17
N ARG A 183 -4.57 4.99 -8.15
CA ARG A 183 -4.98 4.74 -9.55
C ARG A 183 -5.22 3.26 -9.84
N LEU A 184 -4.83 2.37 -8.93
CA LEU A 184 -4.89 0.94 -9.17
C LEU A 184 -6.31 0.43 -9.47
N PRO A 185 -7.39 0.86 -8.78
CA PRO A 185 -8.74 0.42 -9.10
C PRO A 185 -9.14 0.72 -10.54
N MET A 186 -8.79 1.91 -11.05
CA MET A 186 -9.09 2.32 -12.43
C MET A 186 -8.30 1.50 -13.44
N VAL A 187 -7.02 1.23 -13.15
CA VAL A 187 -6.15 0.46 -14.04
C VAL A 187 -6.58 -1.01 -14.12
N LEU A 188 -7.13 -1.56 -13.03
CA LEU A 188 -7.58 -2.94 -12.98
C LEU A 188 -9.05 -3.13 -13.39
N GLU A 189 -9.77 -2.07 -13.77
CA GLU A 189 -11.21 -2.12 -14.04
C GLU A 189 -11.60 -3.21 -15.06
N ALA A 190 -10.80 -3.35 -16.13
CA ALA A 190 -11.00 -4.37 -17.15
C ALA A 190 -10.90 -5.83 -16.64
N TYR A 191 -10.34 -6.04 -15.45
CA TYR A 191 -10.07 -7.35 -14.86
C TYR A 191 -10.96 -7.66 -13.64
N SER A 192 -12.08 -6.94 -13.46
CA SER A 192 -13.03 -7.16 -12.37
C SER A 192 -12.36 -7.20 -10.97
N PRO A 193 -11.75 -6.10 -10.53
CA PRO A 193 -10.85 -6.08 -9.38
C PRO A 193 -11.50 -6.47 -8.04
N GLN A 194 -12.84 -6.43 -7.98
CA GLN A 194 -13.66 -6.86 -6.85
C GLN A 194 -13.37 -8.29 -6.41
N GLN A 195 -12.93 -9.16 -7.33
CA GLN A 195 -12.57 -10.55 -6.98
C GLN A 195 -11.42 -10.65 -5.96
N TRP A 196 -10.53 -9.64 -5.92
CA TRP A 196 -9.42 -9.56 -4.96
C TRP A 196 -9.68 -8.55 -3.84
N PHE A 197 -10.54 -7.55 -4.08
CA PHE A 197 -10.73 -6.39 -3.21
C PHE A 197 -12.05 -6.35 -2.44
N SER A 198 -12.99 -7.26 -2.69
CA SER A 198 -14.27 -7.29 -1.97
C SER A 198 -14.19 -8.17 -0.71
N ASP A 199 -14.80 -7.69 0.37
CA ASP A 199 -14.72 -8.25 1.72
C ASP A 199 -14.91 -9.78 1.76
N GLY A 200 -13.94 -10.44 2.37
CA GLY A 200 -14.05 -11.81 2.89
C GLY A 200 -13.98 -11.77 4.41
N GLY A 201 -14.78 -10.91 5.05
CA GLY A 201 -14.90 -10.81 6.51
C GLY A 201 -14.01 -9.73 7.14
N ARG A 202 -14.39 -8.46 6.99
CA ARG A 202 -14.07 -7.42 7.98
C ARG A 202 -15.16 -7.38 9.04
#